data_AF-A0A424JK44-F1
#
_entry.id   AF-A0A424JK44-F1
#
_cell.length_a   1.000
_cell.length_b   1.000
_cell.length_c   1.000
_cell.angle_alpha   90.00
_cell.angle_beta   90.00
_cell.angle_gamma   90.00
#
_symmetry.space_group_name_H-M   'P 1'
#
loop_
_entity.id
_entity.type
_entity.pdbx_description
1 polymer ?
#
loop_
_entity_poly.entity_id
_entity_poly.type
_entity_poly.pdbx_seq_one_letter_code
_entity_poly.pdbx_strand_id
1 'polypeptide(L)'
;MPALLSIFIRIKAITLFPFIFIRGRGDDVLINHERIHLAQQKEMLILPFYLLYVFFYVKNIFKYKSSSLAYREIPFEKEAFENDNDQVYLLKRKRFAWINYI
;
A
#
# COMPACT_ATOMS: atom_id res chain seq x y z
N MET A 1 -0.14 16.16 7.78
CA MET A 1 -0.56 14.75 7.58
C MET A 1 -1.46 14.34 8.74
N PRO A 2 -2.56 13.60 8.53
CA PRO A 2 -3.49 13.29 9.62
C PRO A 2 -2.80 12.40 10.67
N ALA A 3 -2.76 12.87 11.92
CA ALA A 3 -2.01 12.25 13.01
C ALA A 3 -2.45 10.82 13.34
N LEU A 4 -3.69 10.44 13.00
CA LEU A 4 -4.27 9.14 13.34
C LEU A 4 -3.57 7.94 12.66
N LEU A 5 -3.04 8.11 11.45
CA LEU A 5 -2.28 7.06 10.74
C LEU A 5 -0.86 6.90 11.29
N SER A 6 -0.24 8.00 11.75
CA SER A 6 1.14 8.01 12.24
C SER A 6 1.29 7.41 13.65
N ILE A 7 0.21 7.28 14.42
CA ILE A 7 0.28 6.76 15.80
C ILE A 7 0.44 5.24 15.82
N PHE A 8 -0.05 4.53 14.80
CA PHE A 8 -0.07 3.06 14.76
C PHE A 8 0.90 2.45 13.76
N ILE A 9 1.37 3.22 12.77
CA ILE A 9 2.31 2.77 11.75
C ILE A 9 3.42 3.80 11.69
N ARG A 10 4.68 3.36 11.82
CA ARG A 10 5.85 4.22 11.63
C ARG A 10 6.04 4.44 10.13
N ILE A 11 5.17 5.27 9.56
CA ILE A 11 5.09 5.53 8.12
C ILE A 11 6.33 6.32 7.70
N LYS A 12 7.25 5.66 7.00
CA LYS A 12 8.41 6.31 6.36
C LYS A 12 8.05 6.97 5.03
N ALA A 13 7.04 6.46 4.35
CA ALA A 13 6.53 7.01 3.09
C ALA A 13 5.02 6.80 2.96
N ILE A 14 4.37 7.66 2.18
CA ILE A 14 2.96 7.53 1.82
C ILE A 14 2.75 7.93 0.37
N THR A 15 1.96 7.15 -0.34
CA THR A 15 1.52 7.45 -1.70
C THR A 15 0.12 8.05 -1.72
N LEU A 16 0.02 9.30 -2.17
CA LEU A 16 -1.24 9.97 -2.46
C LEU A 16 -1.22 10.44 -3.91
N PHE A 17 -1.95 9.75 -4.79
CA PHE A 17 -1.92 10.02 -6.23
C PHE A 17 -2.03 11.52 -6.54
N PRO A 18 -1.13 12.09 -7.37
CA PRO A 18 -0.05 11.44 -8.13
C PRO A 18 1.33 11.43 -7.43
N PHE A 19 1.41 11.75 -6.13
CA PHE A 19 2.65 12.01 -5.42
C PHE A 19 3.03 10.92 -4.42
N ILE A 20 4.34 10.72 -4.26
CA ILE A 20 4.93 9.92 -3.19
C ILE A 20 5.59 10.89 -2.21
N PHE A 21 5.23 10.80 -0.93
CA PHE A 21 5.83 11.59 0.13
C PHE A 21 6.72 10.68 0.98
N ILE A 22 8.02 10.94 0.99
CA ILE A 22 9.00 10.17 1.78
C ILE A 22 9.60 11.06 2.87
N ARG A 23 9.70 10.55 4.08
CA ARG A 23 10.38 11.22 5.18
C ARG A 23 11.85 10.83 5.22
N GLY A 24 12.74 11.76 4.84
CA GLY A 24 14.19 11.53 4.81
C GLY A 24 14.65 10.94 3.48
N ARG A 25 15.68 10.09 3.49
CA ARG A 25 16.10 9.32 2.30
C ARG A 25 15.25 8.06 2.19
N GLY A 26 14.59 7.89 1.04
CA GLY A 26 14.02 6.60 0.64
C GLY A 26 15.08 5.71 0.04
N ASP A 27 15.06 4.43 0.38
CA ASP A 27 15.80 3.40 -0.36
C ASP A 27 14.98 2.93 -1.57
N ASP A 28 15.64 2.23 -2.50
CA ASP A 28 15.02 1.80 -3.76
C ASP A 28 13.87 0.81 -3.55
N VAL A 29 13.89 0.04 -2.46
CA VAL A 29 12.81 -0.89 -2.09
C VAL A 29 11.56 -0.11 -1.68
N LEU A 30 11.71 0.86 -0.76
CA LEU A 30 10.63 1.74 -0.33
C LEU A 30 10.07 2.54 -1.52
N ILE A 31 10.93 3.09 -2.37
CA ILE A 31 10.49 3.83 -3.55
C ILE A 31 9.69 2.92 -4.50
N ASN A 32 10.12 1.68 -4.70
CA ASN A 32 9.41 0.72 -5.54
C ASN A 32 8.06 0.31 -4.92
N HIS A 33 8.01 0.06 -3.61
CA HIS A 33 6.77 -0.19 -2.85
C HIS A 33 5.73 0.92 -3.10
N GLU A 34 6.13 2.17 -2.96
CA GLU A 34 5.26 3.32 -3.20
C GLU A 34 4.85 3.48 -4.67
N ARG A 35 5.73 3.13 -5.63
CA ARG A 35 5.37 3.11 -7.05
C ARG A 35 4.33 2.03 -7.38
N ILE A 36 4.37 0.88 -6.70
CA ILE A 36 3.32 -0.15 -6.80
C ILE A 36 1.97 0.43 -6.35
N HIS A 37 1.94 1.17 -5.23
CA HIS A 37 0.73 1.87 -4.80
C HIS A 37 0.22 2.91 -5.80
N LEU A 38 1.10 3.66 -6.47
CA LEU A 38 0.68 4.57 -7.55
C LEU A 38 0.01 3.81 -8.70
N ALA A 39 0.55 2.65 -9.09
CA ALA A 39 -0.03 1.82 -10.14
C ALA A 39 -1.41 1.27 -9.72
N GLN A 40 -1.56 0.79 -8.49
CA GLN A 40 -2.83 0.35 -7.92
C GLN A 40 -3.85 1.51 -7.84
N GLN A 41 -3.44 2.70 -7.40
CA GLN A 41 -4.32 3.88 -7.33
C GLN A 41 -4.81 4.28 -8.73
N LYS A 42 -3.91 4.30 -9.72
CA LYS A 42 -4.25 4.60 -11.11
C LYS A 42 -5.18 3.55 -11.73
N GLU A 43 -4.93 2.25 -11.50
CA GLU A 43 -5.75 1.18 -12.09
C GLU A 43 -7.18 1.15 -11.52
N MET A 44 -7.32 1.54 -10.25
CA MET A 44 -8.58 1.53 -9.49
C MET A 44 -9.31 2.88 -9.52
N LEU A 45 -8.98 3.78 -10.45
CA LEU A 45 -9.61 5.11 -10.58
C LEU A 45 -9.51 5.99 -9.32
N ILE A 46 -8.47 5.78 -8.50
CA ILE A 46 -8.09 6.56 -7.31
C ILE A 46 -9.11 6.44 -6.15
N LEU A 47 -10.36 6.86 -6.34
CA LEU A 47 -11.37 6.86 -5.28
C LEU A 47 -11.75 5.44 -4.84
N PRO A 48 -12.05 4.48 -5.75
CA PRO A 48 -12.29 3.08 -5.36
C PRO A 48 -11.12 2.43 -4.62
N PHE A 49 -9.87 2.80 -4.94
CA PHE A 49 -8.69 2.31 -4.22
C PHE A 49 -8.78 2.64 -2.73
N TYR A 50 -8.98 3.91 -2.38
CA TYR A 50 -9.02 4.33 -0.98
C TYR A 50 -10.19 3.71 -0.21
N LEU A 51 -11.36 3.58 -0.85
CA LEU A 51 -12.52 2.92 -0.24
C LEU A 51 -12.23 1.45 0.10
N LEU A 52 -11.67 0.69 -0.85
CA LEU A 52 -11.33 -0.71 -0.63
C LEU A 52 -10.18 -0.88 0.37
N TYR A 53 -9.19 0.00 0.32
CA TYR A 53 -8.08 -0.01 1.26
C TYR A 53 -8.58 0.12 2.70
N VAL A 54 -9.45 1.11 2.97
CA VAL A 54 -10.07 1.30 4.28
C VAL A 54 -10.95 0.11 4.65
N PHE A 55 -11.75 -0.41 3.71
CA PHE A 55 -12.59 -1.58 3.95
C PHE A 55 -11.77 -2.80 4.39
N PHE A 56 -10.70 -3.15 3.67
CA PHE A 56 -9.83 -4.27 4.04
C PHE A 56 -9.15 -4.02 5.38
N TYR A 57 -8.65 -2.80 5.63
CA TYR A 57 -8.05 -2.45 6.90
C TYR A 57 -9.02 -2.65 8.07
N VAL A 58 -10.24 -2.11 7.97
CA VAL A 58 -11.27 -2.22 9.01
C VAL A 58 -11.67 -3.69 9.23
N LYS A 59 -11.93 -4.44 8.15
CA LYS A 59 -12.19 -5.90 8.20
C LYS A 59 -11.07 -6.62 8.97
N ASN A 60 -9.83 -6.31 8.66
CA ASN A 60 -8.65 -6.94 9.23
C ASN A 60 -8.42 -6.52 10.70
N ILE A 61 -8.76 -5.28 11.08
CA ILE A 61 -8.70 -4.83 12.49
C ILE A 61 -9.62 -5.68 13.35
N PHE A 62 -10.85 -5.93 12.92
CA PHE A 62 -11.79 -6.79 13.65
C PHE A 62 -11.33 -8.25 13.71
N LYS A 63 -10.69 -8.75 12.65
CA LYS A 63 -10.17 -10.12 12.58
C LYS A 63 -8.93 -10.33 13.46
N TYR A 64 -7.93 -9.46 13.33
CA TYR A 64 -6.59 -9.68 13.89
C TYR A 64 -6.35 -8.96 15.22
N LYS A 65 -7.19 -7.98 15.59
CA LYS A 65 -7.06 -7.16 16.81
C LYS A 65 -5.68 -6.50 16.98
N SER A 66 -4.95 -6.33 15.87
CA SER A 66 -3.61 -5.74 15.81
C SER A 66 -3.52 -4.84 14.60
N SER A 67 -3.25 -3.56 14.79
CA SER A 67 -3.18 -2.58 13.70
C SER A 67 -2.04 -2.88 12.72
N SER A 68 -0.89 -3.32 13.24
CA SER A 68 0.26 -3.69 12.40
C SER A 68 -0.05 -4.91 11.54
N LEU A 69 -0.70 -5.94 12.11
CA LEU A 69 -1.05 -7.13 11.35
C LEU A 69 -2.19 -6.82 10.36
N ALA A 70 -3.17 -6.03 10.79
CA ALA A 70 -4.29 -5.65 9.94
C ALA A 70 -3.85 -4.88 8.70
N TYR A 71 -2.85 -4.00 8.85
CA TYR A 71 -2.21 -3.29 7.77
C TYR A 71 -1.47 -4.23 6.81
N ARG A 72 -0.60 -5.09 7.33
CA ARG A 72 0.18 -6.05 6.49
C ARG A 72 -0.71 -7.04 5.73
N GLU A 73 -1.92 -7.26 6.21
CA GLU A 73 -2.89 -8.18 5.62
C GLU A 73 -3.82 -7.50 4.60
N ILE A 74 -3.66 -6.21 4.31
CA ILE A 74 -4.38 -5.55 3.22
C ILE A 74 -3.84 -6.12 1.90
N PRO A 75 -4.68 -6.57 0.95
CA PRO A 75 -4.22 -7.17 -0.30
C PRO A 75 -3.27 -6.27 -1.11
N PHE A 76 -3.51 -4.97 -1.10
CA PHE A 76 -2.64 -3.97 -1.73
C PHE A 76 -1.25 -3.89 -1.09
N GLU A 77 -1.17 -3.98 0.24
CA GLU A 77 0.10 -4.01 0.98
C GLU A 77 0.82 -5.32 0.75
N LYS A 78 0.11 -6.46 0.75
CA LYS A 78 0.70 -7.77 0.46
C LYS A 78 1.34 -7.79 -0.93
N GLU A 79 0.62 -7.31 -1.95
CA GLU A 79 1.17 -7.17 -3.30
C GLU A 79 2.44 -6.31 -3.30
N ALA A 80 2.40 -5.14 -2.63
CA ALA A 80 3.54 -4.23 -2.60
C ALA A 80 4.75 -4.83 -1.87
N PHE A 81 4.56 -5.37 -0.66
CA PHE A 81 5.65 -5.98 0.12
C PHE A 81 6.25 -7.23 -0.53
N GLU A 82 5.46 -8.04 -1.23
CA GLU A 82 6.00 -9.22 -1.89
C GLU A 82 6.81 -8.89 -3.15
N ASN A 83 6.61 -7.70 -3.74
CA ASN A 83 7.22 -7.32 -5.01
C ASN A 83 8.10 -6.06 -4.92
N ASP A 84 8.26 -5.44 -3.74
CA ASP A 84 9.04 -4.22 -3.53
C ASP A 84 10.54 -4.39 -3.83
N ASN A 85 11.06 -5.59 -3.69
CA ASN A 85 12.45 -5.94 -4.04
C ASN A 85 12.64 -6.18 -5.55
N ASP A 86 11.57 -6.39 -6.32
CA ASP A 86 11.62 -6.57 -7.77
C ASP A 86 11.44 -5.22 -8.48
N GLN A 87 12.56 -4.59 -8.79
CA GLN A 87 12.61 -3.26 -9.43
C GLN A 87 12.01 -3.23 -10.85
N VAL A 88 11.80 -4.39 -11.48
CA VAL A 88 11.15 -4.50 -12.79
C VAL A 88 9.70 -5.01 -12.70
N TYR A 89 9.17 -5.22 -11.49
CA TYR A 89 7.83 -5.73 -11.27
C TYR A 89 6.75 -4.95 -12.02
N LEU A 90 6.81 -3.61 -11.98
CA LEU A 90 5.84 -2.74 -12.64
C LEU A 90 5.76 -2.93 -14.16
N LEU A 91 6.84 -3.39 -14.81
CA LEU A 91 6.85 -3.66 -16.24
C LEU A 91 6.05 -4.93 -16.61
N LYS A 92 5.98 -5.89 -15.69
CA LYS A 92 5.31 -7.20 -15.89
C LYS A 92 4.04 -7.36 -15.06
N ARG A 93 3.71 -6.39 -14.22
CA ARG A 93 2.55 -6.39 -13.32
C ARG A 93 1.25 -6.50 -14.13
N LYS A 94 0.46 -7.53 -13.85
CA LYS A 94 -0.89 -7.69 -14.43
C LYS A 94 -1.86 -6.70 -13.79
N ARG A 95 -2.85 -6.22 -14.54
CA ARG A 95 -3.92 -5.38 -13.99
C ARG A 95 -4.67 -6.15 -12.91
N PHE A 96 -4.97 -5.48 -11.80
CA PHE A 96 -5.66 -6.06 -10.64
C PHE A 96 -4.94 -7.26 -10.00
N ALA A 97 -3.60 -7.31 -10.07
CA ALA A 97 -2.82 -8.39 -9.46
C ALA A 97 -3.02 -8.51 -7.92
N TRP A 98 -3.39 -7.42 -7.24
CA TRP A 98 -3.79 -7.42 -5.81
C TRP A 98 -4.91 -8.41 -5.48
N ILE A 99 -5.75 -8.82 -6.45
CA ILE A 99 -6.83 -9.79 -6.22
C ILE A 99 -6.28 -11.15 -5.77
N ASN A 100 -5.07 -11.51 -6.21
CA ASN A 100 -4.41 -12.76 -5.81
C ASN A 100 -4.02 -12.78 -4.32
N TYR A 101 -4.17 -11.66 -3.62
CA TYR A 101 -3.74 -11.47 -2.23
C TYR A 101 -4.89 -11.33 -1.21
N ILE A 102 -6.14 -11.48 -1.65
CA ILE A 102 -7.37 -11.37 -0.83
C ILE A 102 -7.52 -12.52 0.18
#